data_AF-A0A1J7GDK9-F1
#
_entry.id   AF-A0A1J7GDK9-F1
#
_cell.length_a   1.000
_cell.length_b   1.000
_cell.length_c   1.000
_cell.angle_alpha   90.00
_cell.angle_beta   90.00
_cell.angle_gamma   90.00
#
_symmetry.space_group_name_H-M   'P 1'
#
loop_
_entity.id
_entity.type
_entity.pdbx_description
1 polymer ?
#
loop_
_entity_poly.entity_id
_entity_poly.type
_entity_poly.pdbx_seq_one_letter_code
_entity_poly.pdbx_strand_id
1 'polypeptide(L)'
;MEHIIEKYERATGTPIMEQDHFGDMFNEMAMLRQETLRLELGIQRYLGDDINCLQYEDLTKLEEELEKSVAKVRDRQNELVQQQMDNLQRKERILEDENSNLSNWEQRAVLEFQQAAVEANKPVQHQLMDHFSFFEDQPASTLLQLAAPVLPHLHPYLQLAQPNIHHSPEP
;
A
#
# COMPACT_ATOMS: atom_id res chain seq x y z
N MET A 1 3.94 6.96 -60.26
CA MET A 1 3.81 7.81 -59.06
C MET A 1 4.40 9.19 -59.35
N GLU A 2 5.63 9.26 -59.86
CA GLU A 2 6.31 10.49 -60.29
C GLU A 2 5.50 11.35 -61.27
N HIS A 3 4.89 10.76 -62.31
CA HIS A 3 4.04 11.49 -63.27
C HIS A 3 2.77 12.13 -62.67
N ILE A 4 2.28 11.62 -61.53
CA ILE A 4 1.10 12.18 -60.83
C ILE A 4 1.54 13.35 -59.96
N ILE A 5 2.69 13.22 -59.30
CA ILE A 5 3.32 14.26 -58.48
C ILE A 5 3.69 15.46 -59.35
N GLU A 6 4.35 15.23 -60.49
CA GLU A 6 4.75 16.30 -61.42
C GLU A 6 3.54 17.09 -61.95
N LYS A 7 2.43 16.41 -62.22
CA LYS A 7 1.18 17.05 -62.69
C LYS A 7 0.52 17.88 -61.59
N TYR A 8 0.65 17.46 -60.33
CA TYR A 8 0.14 18.18 -59.16
C TYR A 8 0.97 19.43 -58.88
N GLU A 9 2.30 19.32 -58.89
CA GLU A 9 3.22 20.45 -58.71
C GLU A 9 3.04 21.51 -59.79
N ARG A 10 2.83 21.10 -61.04
CA ARG A 10 2.57 22.01 -62.16
C ARG A 10 1.21 22.73 -62.05
N ALA A 11 0.22 22.14 -61.39
CA ALA A 11 -1.10 22.71 -61.20
C ALA A 11 -1.19 23.63 -59.96
N THR A 12 -0.47 23.29 -58.89
CA THR A 12 -0.51 24.00 -57.60
C THR A 12 0.62 25.02 -57.45
N GLY A 13 1.70 24.91 -58.24
CA GLY A 13 2.80 25.88 -58.29
C GLY A 13 3.75 25.84 -57.10
N THR A 14 3.52 24.95 -56.13
CA THR A 14 4.39 24.71 -54.98
C THR A 14 5.06 23.34 -55.13
N PRO A 15 6.41 23.26 -55.13
CA PRO A 15 7.10 21.98 -55.11
C PRO A 15 6.79 21.26 -53.82
N ILE A 16 6.55 19.95 -53.88
CA ILE A 16 6.35 19.15 -52.68
C ILE A 16 7.73 18.98 -52.04
N MET A 17 8.02 19.75 -50.98
CA MET A 17 9.23 19.61 -50.17
C MET A 17 9.17 18.30 -49.34
N GLU A 18 9.22 17.16 -50.01
CA GLU A 18 9.34 15.85 -49.35
C GLU A 18 10.77 15.63 -48.81
N GLN A 19 11.77 16.30 -49.39
CA GLN A 19 13.17 16.00 -49.12
C GLN A 19 13.66 16.38 -47.70
N ASP A 20 13.12 17.45 -47.10
CA ASP A 20 13.53 17.90 -45.76
C ASP A 20 12.90 17.05 -44.64
N HIS A 21 11.61 16.66 -44.76
CA HIS A 21 10.92 15.91 -43.71
C HIS A 21 11.45 14.48 -43.52
N PHE A 22 11.83 13.79 -44.61
CA PHE A 22 12.46 12.48 -44.50
C PHE A 22 13.90 12.58 -43.97
N GLY A 23 14.62 13.66 -44.30
CA GLY A 23 15.95 13.95 -43.77
C GLY A 23 15.92 14.20 -42.27
N ASP A 24 15.00 15.04 -41.80
CA ASP A 24 14.81 15.35 -40.38
C ASP A 24 14.42 14.11 -39.57
N MET A 25 13.47 13.31 -40.06
CA MET A 25 13.06 12.06 -39.42
C MET A 25 14.22 11.06 -39.33
N PHE A 26 15.05 10.95 -40.38
CA PHE A 26 16.21 10.06 -40.36
C PHE A 26 17.28 10.55 -39.38
N ASN A 27 17.49 11.87 -39.30
CA ASN A 27 18.40 12.49 -38.33
C ASN A 27 17.92 12.26 -36.89
N GLU A 28 16.63 12.47 -36.61
CA GLU A 28 16.05 12.18 -35.29
C GLU A 28 16.21 10.70 -34.91
N MET A 29 15.95 9.79 -35.85
CA MET A 29 16.14 8.36 -35.62
C MET A 29 17.61 8.02 -35.34
N ALA A 30 18.55 8.64 -36.06
CA ALA A 30 19.98 8.47 -35.83
C ALA A 30 20.39 9.00 -34.44
N MET A 31 19.89 10.17 -34.05
CA MET A 31 20.13 10.74 -32.72
C MET A 31 19.59 9.84 -31.60
N LEU A 32 18.37 9.32 -31.72
CA LEU A 32 17.79 8.41 -30.74
C LEU A 32 18.56 7.10 -30.63
N ARG A 33 19.03 6.56 -31.75
CA ARG A 33 19.89 5.35 -31.76
C ARG A 33 21.22 5.61 -31.07
N GLN A 34 21.84 6.74 -31.34
CA GLN A 34 23.09 7.14 -30.68
C GLN A 34 22.89 7.31 -29.17
N GLU A 35 21.79 7.93 -28.77
CA GLU A 35 21.46 8.11 -27.35
C GLU A 35 21.20 6.77 -26.65
N THR A 36 20.48 5.86 -27.31
CA THR A 36 20.24 4.50 -26.80
C THR A 36 21.57 3.78 -26.56
N LEU A 37 22.47 3.79 -27.54
CA LEU A 37 23.78 3.16 -27.42
C LEU A 37 24.63 3.81 -26.32
N ARG A 38 24.56 5.13 -26.17
CA ARG A 38 25.23 5.86 -25.09
C ARG A 38 24.73 5.42 -23.71
N LEU A 39 23.40 5.26 -23.56
CA LEU A 39 22.78 4.81 -22.32
C LEU A 39 23.14 3.35 -22.00
N GLU A 40 23.10 2.46 -22.99
CA GLU A 40 23.49 1.05 -22.83
C GLU A 40 24.95 0.92 -22.39
N LEU A 41 25.87 1.66 -23.01
CA LEU A 41 27.26 1.70 -22.61
C LEU A 41 27.43 2.27 -21.19
N GLY A 42 26.61 3.27 -20.83
CA GLY A 42 26.56 3.79 -19.46
C GLY A 42 26.15 2.73 -18.44
N ILE A 43 25.09 1.96 -18.73
CA ILE A 43 24.63 0.86 -17.88
C ILE A 43 25.76 -0.18 -17.71
N GLN A 44 26.41 -0.59 -18.80
CA GLN A 44 27.55 -1.50 -18.75
C GLN A 44 28.67 -1.00 -17.83
N ARG A 45 29.02 0.28 -17.92
CA ARG A 45 30.00 0.90 -17.02
C ARG A 45 29.57 0.87 -15.56
N TYR A 46 28.28 1.15 -15.27
CA TYR A 46 27.74 1.03 -13.91
C TYR A 46 27.74 -0.43 -13.40
N LEU A 47 27.65 -1.42 -14.30
CA LEU A 47 27.79 -2.84 -13.96
C LEU A 47 29.26 -3.28 -13.80
N GLY A 48 30.20 -2.42 -14.19
CA GLY A 48 31.63 -2.66 -14.10
C GLY A 48 32.26 -3.30 -15.34
N ASP A 49 31.58 -3.24 -16.48
CA ASP A 49 32.12 -3.65 -17.77
C ASP A 49 32.95 -2.52 -18.42
N ASP A 50 33.92 -2.87 -19.27
CA ASP A 50 34.75 -1.94 -20.07
C ASP A 50 35.43 -0.77 -19.31
N ILE A 51 35.67 -0.95 -18.00
CA ILE A 51 36.26 0.09 -17.14
C ILE A 51 37.70 0.44 -17.56
N ASN A 52 38.43 -0.51 -18.16
CA ASN A 52 39.84 -0.35 -18.56
C ASN A 52 40.06 0.78 -19.58
N CYS A 53 39.00 1.22 -20.27
CA CYS A 53 39.05 2.28 -21.26
C CYS A 53 38.77 3.68 -20.69
N LEU A 54 38.38 3.80 -19.42
CA LEU A 54 38.09 5.08 -18.77
C LEU A 54 39.37 5.75 -18.25
N GLN A 55 39.40 7.08 -18.32
CA GLN A 55 40.42 7.87 -17.64
C GLN A 55 40.14 7.91 -16.14
N TYR A 56 41.18 8.12 -15.35
CA TYR A 56 41.10 8.14 -13.89
C TYR A 56 40.04 9.15 -13.36
N GLU A 57 39.94 10.32 -13.99
CA GLU A 57 38.97 11.36 -13.61
C GLU A 57 37.52 10.89 -13.82
N ASP A 58 37.24 10.22 -14.93
CA ASP A 58 35.91 9.71 -15.23
C ASP A 58 35.56 8.50 -14.37
N LEU A 59 36.55 7.67 -14.03
CA LEU A 59 36.38 6.56 -13.09
C LEU A 59 36.04 7.08 -11.68
N THR A 60 36.71 8.14 -11.22
CA THR A 60 36.44 8.77 -9.92
C THR A 60 35.02 9.32 -9.87
N LYS A 61 34.56 9.99 -10.95
CA LYS A 61 33.18 10.49 -11.03
C LYS A 61 32.16 9.35 -10.99
N LEU A 62 32.43 8.26 -11.73
CA LEU A 62 31.56 7.08 -11.77
C LEU A 62 31.41 6.44 -10.37
N GLU A 63 32.52 6.34 -9.64
CA GLU A 63 32.54 5.84 -8.25
C GLU A 63 31.71 6.74 -7.32
N GLU A 64 31.91 8.06 -7.38
CA GLU A 64 31.15 9.01 -6.58
C GLU A 64 29.64 8.97 -6.88
N GLU A 65 29.25 8.84 -8.16
CA GLU A 65 27.85 8.68 -8.56
C GLU A 65 27.25 7.39 -8.03
N LEU A 66 27.97 6.27 -8.11
CA LEU A 66 27.53 4.98 -7.58
C LEU A 66 27.38 5.03 -6.05
N GLU A 67 28.34 5.61 -5.35
CA GLU A 67 28.30 5.75 -3.89
C GLU A 67 27.06 6.56 -3.46
N LYS A 68 26.82 7.71 -4.09
CA LYS A 68 25.63 8.54 -3.83
C LYS A 68 24.33 7.80 -4.12
N SER A 69 24.27 7.08 -5.24
CA SER A 69 23.08 6.31 -5.64
C SER A 69 22.78 5.19 -4.64
N VAL A 70 23.81 4.44 -4.24
CA VAL A 70 23.69 3.36 -3.24
C VAL A 70 23.28 3.91 -1.88
N ALA A 71 23.87 5.03 -1.44
CA ALA A 71 23.47 5.70 -0.20
C ALA A 71 21.99 6.07 -0.23
N LYS A 72 21.52 6.71 -1.31
CA LYS A 72 20.10 7.07 -1.50
C LYS A 72 19.17 5.85 -1.44
N VAL A 73 19.55 4.73 -2.05
CA VAL A 73 18.75 3.50 -2.00
C VAL A 73 18.68 2.94 -0.57
N ARG A 74 19.82 2.90 0.15
CA ARG A 74 19.87 2.43 1.54
C ARG A 74 19.06 3.31 2.48
N ASP A 75 19.16 4.62 2.34
CA ASP A 75 18.40 5.57 3.15
C ASP A 75 16.90 5.36 2.97
N ARG A 76 16.46 5.19 1.70
CA ARG A 76 15.05 4.89 1.41
C ARG A 76 14.60 3.54 1.96
N GLN A 77 15.45 2.50 1.89
CA GLN A 77 15.15 1.20 2.47
C GLN A 77 14.99 1.28 3.99
N ASN A 78 15.92 1.97 4.66
CA ASN A 78 15.88 2.18 6.11
C ASN A 78 14.64 2.96 6.53
N GLU A 79 14.29 4.02 5.81
CA GLU A 79 13.07 4.80 6.05
C GLU A 79 11.82 3.92 5.95
N LEU A 80 11.69 3.09 4.91
CA LEU A 80 10.56 2.19 4.74
C LEU A 80 10.48 1.13 5.85
N VAL A 81 11.62 0.57 6.26
CA VAL A 81 11.67 -0.41 7.37
C VAL A 81 11.26 0.26 8.69
N GLN A 82 11.73 1.48 8.95
CA GLN A 82 11.34 2.24 10.13
C GLN A 82 9.83 2.51 10.15
N GLN A 83 9.26 2.92 9.02
CA GLN A 83 7.81 3.13 8.88
C GLN A 83 7.02 1.85 9.15
N GLN A 84 7.50 0.70 8.68
CA GLN A 84 6.87 -0.59 8.95
C GLN A 84 6.94 -0.97 10.43
N MET A 85 8.09 -0.77 11.08
CA MET A 85 8.25 -1.03 12.50
C MET A 85 7.31 -0.15 13.34
N ASP A 86 7.23 1.15 13.05
CA ASP A 86 6.34 2.08 13.74
C ASP A 86 4.85 1.72 13.54
N ASN A 87 4.50 1.24 12.34
CA ASN A 87 3.14 0.75 12.07
C ASN A 87 2.80 -0.48 12.91
N LEU A 88 3.69 -1.46 12.95
CA LEU A 88 3.51 -2.68 13.74
C LEU A 88 3.42 -2.38 15.23
N GLN A 89 4.28 -1.52 15.77
CA GLN A 89 4.22 -1.10 17.17
C GLN A 89 2.90 -0.39 17.51
N ARG A 90 2.36 0.43 16.59
CA ARG A 90 1.06 1.06 16.78
C ARG A 90 -0.05 0.00 16.79
N LYS A 91 0.01 -0.98 15.89
CA LYS A 91 -0.96 -2.07 15.81
C LYS A 91 -0.93 -2.94 17.06
N GLU A 92 0.26 -3.27 17.56
CA GLU A 92 0.45 -4.00 18.81
C GLU A 92 -0.25 -3.29 19.96
N ARG A 93 0.01 -1.99 20.17
CA ARG A 93 -0.65 -1.21 21.24
C ARG A 93 -2.18 -1.22 21.12
N ILE A 94 -2.73 -1.05 19.91
CA ILE A 94 -4.18 -1.10 19.70
C ILE A 94 -4.74 -2.46 20.11
N LEU A 95 -4.09 -3.55 19.69
CA LEU A 95 -4.53 -4.91 20.03
C LEU A 95 -4.39 -5.20 21.52
N GLU A 96 -3.34 -4.70 22.18
CA GLU A 96 -3.18 -4.81 23.63
C GLU A 96 -4.29 -4.06 24.39
N ASP A 97 -4.62 -2.84 23.96
CA ASP A 97 -5.71 -2.05 24.52
C ASP A 97 -7.07 -2.73 24.33
N GLU A 98 -7.34 -3.24 23.12
CA GLU A 98 -8.55 -4.02 22.83
C GLU A 98 -8.62 -5.27 23.69
N ASN A 99 -7.53 -6.04 23.78
CA ASN A 99 -7.49 -7.25 24.60
C ASN A 99 -7.68 -6.97 26.10
N SER A 100 -7.09 -5.89 26.60
CA SER A 100 -7.28 -5.43 27.98
C SER A 100 -8.73 -5.02 28.23
N ASN A 101 -9.34 -4.25 27.31
CA ASN A 101 -10.75 -3.92 27.39
C ASN A 101 -11.64 -5.16 27.33
N LEU A 102 -11.24 -6.15 26.51
CA LEU A 102 -11.94 -7.43 26.41
C LEU A 102 -11.92 -8.20 27.74
N SER A 103 -10.74 -8.37 28.32
CA SER A 103 -10.59 -9.02 29.62
C SER A 103 -11.36 -8.29 30.72
N ASN A 104 -11.42 -6.96 30.69
CA ASN A 104 -12.15 -6.17 31.68
C ASN A 104 -13.68 -6.34 31.56
N TRP A 105 -14.25 -6.38 30.35
CA TRP A 105 -15.69 -6.65 30.22
C TRP A 105 -16.03 -8.07 30.67
N GLU A 106 -15.17 -9.04 30.36
CA GLU A 106 -15.41 -10.44 30.73
C GLU A 106 -15.45 -10.57 32.26
N GLN A 107 -14.48 -9.97 32.96
CA GLN A 107 -14.45 -9.92 34.41
C GLN A 107 -15.71 -9.25 35.00
N ARG A 108 -16.16 -8.13 34.42
CA ARG A 108 -17.39 -7.45 34.85
C ARG A 108 -18.62 -8.32 34.64
N ALA A 109 -18.75 -8.95 33.48
CA ALA A 109 -19.87 -9.84 33.16
C ALA A 109 -19.93 -11.05 34.11
N VAL A 110 -18.78 -11.63 34.47
CA VAL A 110 -18.70 -12.72 35.46
C VAL A 110 -19.14 -12.24 36.85
N LEU A 111 -18.71 -11.04 37.27
CA LEU A 111 -19.12 -10.47 38.55
C LEU A 111 -20.62 -10.16 38.59
N GLU A 112 -21.19 -9.60 37.52
CA GLU A 112 -22.62 -9.33 37.40
C GLU A 112 -23.44 -10.64 37.44
N PHE A 113 -23.01 -11.67 36.72
CA PHE A 113 -23.65 -12.98 36.76
C PHE A 113 -23.61 -13.60 38.16
N GLN A 114 -22.47 -13.50 38.85
CA GLN A 114 -22.33 -14.00 40.21
C GLN A 114 -23.20 -13.21 41.19
N GLN A 115 -23.29 -11.88 41.07
CA GLN A 115 -24.18 -11.05 41.88
C GLN A 115 -25.65 -11.40 41.65
N ALA A 116 -26.07 -11.56 40.40
CA ALA A 116 -27.43 -11.98 40.05
C ALA A 116 -27.77 -13.37 40.63
N ALA A 117 -26.81 -14.31 40.65
CA ALA A 117 -26.98 -15.62 41.29
C ALA A 117 -27.08 -15.53 42.82
N VAL A 118 -26.41 -14.56 43.46
CA VAL A 118 -26.54 -14.31 44.91
C VAL A 118 -27.86 -13.60 45.25
N GLU A 119 -28.33 -12.67 44.42
CA GLU A 119 -29.64 -12.03 44.62
C GLU A 119 -30.81 -13.00 44.41
N ALA A 120 -30.70 -13.93 43.45
CA ALA A 120 -31.65 -15.02 43.27
C ALA A 120 -31.68 -16.01 44.46
N ASN A 121 -30.64 -16.03 45.31
CA ASN A 121 -30.55 -16.84 46.53
C ASN A 121 -30.91 -16.06 47.81
N LYS A 122 -31.47 -14.85 47.72
CA LYS A 122 -32.16 -14.28 48.89
C LYS A 122 -33.36 -15.17 49.23
N PRO A 123 -33.52 -15.64 50.48
CA PRO A 123 -34.74 -16.28 50.88
C PRO A 123 -35.82 -15.20 50.91
N VAL A 124 -36.56 -15.05 49.82
CA VAL A 124 -37.84 -14.36 49.84
C VAL A 124 -38.74 -15.21 50.72
N GLN A 125 -38.84 -14.79 51.99
CA GLN A 125 -39.85 -15.29 52.90
C GLN A 125 -41.21 -15.12 52.22
N HIS A 126 -41.81 -16.28 51.93
CA HIS A 126 -43.23 -16.59 51.81
C HIS A 126 -44.13 -15.64 51.01
N GLN A 127 -44.94 -16.27 50.14
CA GLN A 127 -46.28 -15.84 49.75
C GLN A 127 -46.40 -15.08 48.41
N LEU A 128 -46.00 -15.74 47.31
CA LEU A 128 -46.79 -15.66 46.06
C LEU A 128 -46.55 -16.86 45.11
N MET A 129 -46.23 -18.04 45.65
CA MET A 129 -45.90 -19.24 44.86
C MET A 129 -47.14 -20.07 44.46
N ASP A 130 -48.34 -19.49 44.45
CA ASP A 130 -49.58 -20.25 44.20
C ASP A 130 -50.41 -19.74 43.02
N HIS A 131 -49.92 -18.80 42.19
CA HIS A 131 -50.77 -18.22 41.13
C HIS A 131 -50.24 -18.19 39.70
N PHE A 132 -49.09 -18.81 39.39
CA PHE A 132 -48.64 -18.93 37.99
C PHE A 132 -48.14 -20.33 37.66
N SER A 133 -49.05 -21.31 37.79
CA SER A 133 -48.98 -22.54 36.99
C SER A 133 -49.64 -22.26 35.63
N PHE A 134 -48.92 -21.67 34.68
CA PHE A 134 -49.34 -21.71 33.28
C PHE A 134 -48.16 -21.39 32.35
N PHE A 135 -47.94 -22.28 31.38
CA PHE A 135 -46.85 -22.35 30.39
C PHE A 135 -45.58 -23.12 30.83
N GLU A 136 -45.76 -24.40 31.15
CA GLU A 136 -44.84 -25.42 30.62
C GLU A 136 -44.88 -25.36 29.08
N ASP A 137 -43.73 -25.59 28.44
CA ASP A 137 -43.48 -25.66 26.99
C ASP A 137 -43.12 -24.37 26.23
N GLN A 138 -41.91 -23.85 26.49
CA GLN A 138 -41.09 -23.18 25.46
C GLN A 138 -39.66 -23.74 25.53
N PRO A 139 -39.04 -24.18 24.41
CA PRO A 139 -37.66 -24.67 24.44
C PRO A 139 -36.69 -23.53 24.78
N ALA A 140 -35.68 -23.85 25.60
CA ALA A 140 -34.66 -22.95 26.15
C ALA A 140 -33.80 -22.17 25.11
N SER A 141 -34.08 -22.33 23.82
CA SER A 141 -33.39 -21.67 22.71
C SER A 141 -33.70 -20.17 22.63
N THR A 142 -34.91 -19.74 23.03
CA THR A 142 -35.36 -18.35 22.82
C THR A 142 -34.82 -17.38 23.88
N LEU A 143 -34.55 -17.85 25.12
CA LEU A 143 -34.02 -16.99 26.20
C LEU A 143 -32.51 -16.74 26.09
N LEU A 144 -31.76 -17.65 25.45
CA LEU A 144 -30.31 -17.50 25.23
C LEU A 144 -29.97 -16.54 24.08
N GLN A 145 -30.95 -16.18 23.24
CA GLN A 145 -30.73 -15.31 22.07
C GLN A 145 -30.70 -13.81 22.43
N LEU A 146 -31.20 -13.42 23.61
CA LEU A 146 -31.28 -12.01 24.02
C LEU A 146 -30.03 -11.50 24.77
N ALA A 147 -29.10 -12.40 25.11
CA ALA A 147 -27.90 -12.09 25.89
C ALA A 147 -26.59 -12.18 25.10
N ALA A 148 -26.64 -12.25 23.76
CA ALA A 148 -25.45 -12.09 22.95
C ALA A 148 -25.13 -10.59 22.84
N PRO A 149 -24.07 -10.07 23.49
CA PRO A 149 -23.62 -8.72 23.20
C PRO A 149 -23.25 -8.68 21.71
N VAL A 150 -23.88 -7.76 20.98
CA VAL A 150 -23.56 -7.45 19.59
C VAL A 150 -22.06 -7.15 19.54
N LEU A 151 -21.30 -8.09 18.99
CA LEU A 151 -19.89 -7.91 18.71
C LEU A 151 -19.79 -6.74 17.71
N PRO A 152 -19.25 -5.57 18.10
CA PRO A 152 -19.16 -4.48 17.15
C PRO A 152 -18.05 -4.84 16.17
N HIS A 153 -18.43 -5.05 14.91
CA HIS A 153 -17.62 -4.85 13.70
C HIS A 153 -16.11 -5.17 13.80
N LEU A 154 -15.73 -6.42 13.54
CA LEU A 154 -14.37 -6.70 13.05
C LEU A 154 -14.24 -6.07 11.66
N HIS A 155 -13.78 -4.81 11.59
CA HIS A 155 -13.39 -4.20 10.34
C HIS A 155 -12.13 -4.89 9.78
N PRO A 156 -12.02 -5.01 8.44
CA PRO A 156 -11.06 -5.87 7.79
C PRO A 156 -9.65 -5.27 7.83
N TYR A 157 -8.86 -5.64 8.83
CA TYR A 157 -7.43 -5.32 8.94
C TYR A 157 -6.53 -6.08 7.93
N LEU A 158 -7.09 -6.49 6.78
CA LEU A 158 -6.37 -7.14 5.68
C LEU A 158 -6.10 -6.18 4.51
N GLN A 159 -5.89 -4.90 4.79
CA GLN A 159 -5.24 -4.03 3.81
C GLN A 159 -3.75 -3.98 4.13
N LEU A 160 -2.97 -4.66 3.28
CA LEU A 160 -1.53 -4.41 3.12
C LEU A 160 -1.34 -2.89 2.99
N ALA A 161 -0.87 -2.26 4.06
CA ALA A 161 -0.69 -0.81 4.10
C ALA A 161 0.35 -0.42 3.05
N GLN A 162 -0.10 0.35 2.06
CA GLN A 162 0.75 0.95 1.05
C GLN A 162 1.78 1.89 1.72
N PRO A 163 2.98 2.05 1.14
CA PRO A 163 3.98 2.95 1.70
C PRO A 163 3.40 4.37 1.78
N ASN A 164 3.67 5.06 2.89
CA ASN A 164 3.32 6.47 3.06
C ASN A 164 4.09 7.28 2.00
N ILE A 165 3.44 7.61 0.89
CA ILE A 165 3.95 8.53 -0.12
C ILE A 165 3.63 9.94 0.37
N HIS A 166 4.46 10.46 1.28
CA HIS A 166 4.41 11.87 1.60
C HIS A 166 4.88 12.64 0.36
N HIS A 167 3.94 13.24 -0.37
CA HIS A 167 4.26 14.19 -1.43
C HIS A 167 4.86 15.42 -0.75
N SER A 168 6.16 15.63 -0.93
CA SER A 168 6.79 16.90 -0.58
C SER A 168 6.16 18.01 -1.43
N PRO A 169 5.93 19.22 -0.88
CA PRO A 169 5.64 20.38 -1.70
C PRO A 169 6.95 20.80 -2.38
N GLU A 170 6.93 20.85 -3.71
CA GLU A 170 8.01 21.45 -4.50
C GLU A 170 8.01 22.99 -4.33
N PRO A 171 9.15 23.67 -4.63
CA PRO A 171 9.52 24.98 -4.11
C PRO A 171 8.71 26.17 -4.64
#